data_AF-A0A6L6H0K4-F1
#
_entry.id   AF-A0A6L6H0K4-F1
#
_cell.length_a   1.000
_cell.length_b   1.000
_cell.length_c   1.000
_cell.angle_alpha   90.00
_cell.angle_beta   90.00
_cell.angle_gamma   90.00
#
_symmetry.space_group_name_H-M   'P 1'
#
loop_
_entity.id
_entity.type
_entity.pdbx_description
1 polymer ?
#
loop_
_entity_poly.entity_id
_entity_poly.type
_entity_poly.pdbx_seq_one_letter_code
_entity_poly.pdbx_strand_id
1 'polypeptide(L)'
;MVNSTEVQSAVSRYISASLRDHFGKGPTSAFVTLSSGFITIHLRGFLSPSEKILLKQERHNLILEMRDLLLEELKPDIRFQLLKSAGFEASYIFADSDLEKQTCLILAEAKQLPAGEVALPSSWPDSVDKGAFRKVIDEMSEKAQKMPEQTELYWLSDRTILVKRVGILVEIEKALIANGYSEELKISKRPLESELLDKPRLELILDRKIDETFLDWDFEEDVGYIVFTLMKE
;
A
#
# COMPACT_ATOMS: atom_id res chain seq x y z
N MET A 1 19.88 -4.77 18.41
CA MET A 1 19.39 -3.95 17.28
C MET A 1 19.41 -4.84 16.06
N VAL A 2 18.26 -5.12 15.49
CA VAL A 2 18.18 -5.90 14.26
C VAL A 2 18.74 -5.02 13.12
N ASN A 3 19.69 -5.53 12.34
CA ASN A 3 20.26 -4.77 11.23
C ASN A 3 19.18 -4.61 10.14
N SER A 4 18.64 -3.39 9.99
CA SER A 4 17.52 -3.11 9.09
C SER A 4 17.80 -3.55 7.64
N THR A 5 19.05 -3.48 7.20
CA THR A 5 19.46 -3.90 5.84
C THR A 5 19.40 -5.41 5.66
N GLU A 6 19.76 -6.18 6.68
CA GLU A 6 19.68 -7.65 6.64
C GLU A 6 18.23 -8.13 6.62
N VAL A 7 17.36 -7.49 7.42
CA VAL A 7 15.91 -7.76 7.44
C VAL A 7 15.28 -7.46 6.10
N GLN A 8 15.53 -6.26 5.55
CA GLN A 8 15.02 -5.86 4.24
C GLN A 8 15.45 -6.86 3.16
N SER A 9 16.71 -7.30 3.18
CA SER A 9 17.25 -8.28 2.24
C SER A 9 16.64 -9.68 2.44
N ALA A 10 16.32 -10.09 3.67
CA ALA A 10 15.66 -11.36 3.96
C ALA A 10 14.21 -11.36 3.47
N VAL A 11 13.45 -10.31 3.79
CA VAL A 11 12.07 -10.12 3.36
C VAL A 11 11.99 -10.05 1.83
N SER A 12 12.85 -9.27 1.19
CA SER A 12 12.90 -9.13 -0.28
C SER A 12 13.14 -10.47 -0.98
N ARG A 13 14.09 -11.27 -0.49
CA ARG A 13 14.38 -12.61 -1.04
C ARG A 13 13.21 -13.57 -0.87
N TYR A 14 12.62 -13.60 0.32
CA TYR A 14 11.48 -14.47 0.60
C TYR A 14 10.28 -14.14 -0.30
N ILE A 15 9.84 -12.88 -0.32
CA ILE A 15 8.70 -12.46 -1.15
C ILE A 15 8.97 -12.75 -2.63
N SER A 16 10.18 -12.48 -3.11
CA SER A 16 10.54 -12.75 -4.50
C SER A 16 10.57 -14.25 -4.85
N ALA A 17 10.78 -15.13 -3.87
CA ALA A 17 10.67 -16.58 -4.03
C ALA A 17 9.20 -17.02 -3.99
N SER A 18 8.45 -16.64 -2.95
CA SER A 18 7.04 -17.01 -2.79
C SER A 18 6.20 -16.58 -3.99
N LEU A 19 6.38 -15.35 -4.49
CA LEU A 19 5.68 -14.87 -5.67
C LEU A 19 6.06 -15.66 -6.93
N ARG A 20 7.30 -16.11 -7.06
CA ARG A 20 7.71 -16.94 -8.20
C ARG A 20 7.06 -18.31 -8.18
N ASP A 21 6.93 -18.90 -7.01
CA ASP A 21 6.35 -20.23 -6.83
C ASP A 21 4.82 -20.22 -7.05
N HIS A 22 4.14 -19.15 -6.62
CA HIS A 22 2.68 -19.07 -6.69
C HIS A 22 2.17 -18.40 -7.98
N PHE A 23 2.86 -17.36 -8.48
CA PHE A 23 2.47 -16.66 -9.72
C PHE A 23 3.21 -17.18 -10.97
N GLY A 24 4.15 -18.10 -10.81
CA GLY A 24 5.01 -18.60 -11.90
C GLY A 24 6.06 -17.59 -12.37
N LYS A 25 6.12 -16.38 -11.79
CA LYS A 25 7.13 -15.36 -12.07
C LYS A 25 7.33 -14.46 -10.84
N GLY A 26 8.58 -14.30 -10.42
CA GLY A 26 8.96 -13.31 -9.42
C GLY A 26 9.18 -11.91 -10.01
N PRO A 27 9.21 -10.86 -9.16
CA PRO A 27 9.54 -9.51 -9.58
C PRO A 27 10.98 -9.42 -10.12
N THR A 28 11.26 -8.40 -10.93
CA THR A 28 12.63 -8.04 -11.33
C THR A 28 13.39 -7.41 -10.17
N SER A 29 12.70 -6.63 -9.33
CA SER A 29 13.26 -6.06 -8.10
C SER A 29 12.18 -5.89 -7.03
N ALA A 30 12.55 -6.01 -5.77
CA ALA A 30 11.68 -5.78 -4.62
C ALA A 30 12.39 -4.86 -3.61
N PHE A 31 11.87 -3.63 -3.47
CA PHE A 31 12.38 -2.62 -2.53
C PHE A 31 11.59 -2.70 -1.23
N VAL A 32 12.26 -3.04 -0.14
CA VAL A 32 11.65 -3.17 1.19
C VAL A 32 12.01 -1.94 2.02
N THR A 33 11.01 -1.29 2.60
CA THR A 33 11.17 -0.23 3.61
C THR A 33 10.55 -0.71 4.90
N LEU A 34 11.24 -0.50 6.02
CA LEU A 34 10.75 -0.73 7.38
C LEU A 34 10.85 0.61 8.10
N SER A 35 9.72 1.19 8.49
CA SER A 35 9.67 2.45 9.24
C SER A 35 8.32 2.61 9.93
N SER A 36 8.33 3.20 11.12
CA SER A 36 7.14 3.71 11.79
C SER A 36 6.04 2.66 12.01
N GLY A 37 6.40 1.39 12.24
CA GLY A 37 5.44 0.29 12.36
C GLY A 37 4.87 -0.24 11.03
N PHE A 38 5.46 0.14 9.91
CA PHE A 38 5.06 -0.31 8.58
C PHE A 38 6.21 -1.01 7.84
N ILE A 39 5.85 -2.03 7.08
CA ILE A 39 6.69 -2.61 6.03
C ILE A 39 6.03 -2.36 4.68
N THR A 40 6.72 -1.67 3.78
CA THR A 40 6.31 -1.58 2.38
C THR A 40 7.26 -2.38 1.50
N ILE A 41 6.71 -3.14 0.56
CA ILE A 41 7.47 -3.94 -0.41
C ILE A 41 7.02 -3.51 -1.80
N HIS A 42 7.82 -2.68 -2.45
CA HIS A 42 7.55 -2.21 -3.80
C HIS A 42 8.23 -3.14 -4.82
N LEU A 43 7.40 -3.91 -5.53
CA LEU A 43 7.76 -4.85 -6.58
C LEU A 43 7.75 -4.16 -7.94
N ARG A 44 8.76 -4.41 -8.76
CA ARG A 44 8.82 -3.94 -10.16
C ARG A 44 9.05 -5.09 -11.13
N GLY A 45 8.54 -4.97 -12.35
CA GLY A 45 8.64 -6.01 -13.38
C GLY A 45 7.83 -7.26 -13.06
N PHE A 46 6.75 -7.10 -12.28
CA PHE A 46 5.90 -8.17 -11.78
C PHE A 46 4.64 -8.32 -12.65
N LEU A 47 4.81 -9.04 -13.77
CA LEU A 47 3.72 -9.44 -14.67
C LEU A 47 4.09 -10.73 -15.39
N SER A 48 3.37 -11.82 -15.11
CA SER A 48 3.60 -13.15 -15.68
C SER A 48 3.28 -13.19 -17.18
N PRO A 49 3.82 -14.18 -17.92
CA PRO A 49 3.48 -14.35 -19.34
C PRO A 49 1.98 -14.50 -19.60
N SER A 50 1.25 -15.21 -18.74
CA SER A 50 -0.19 -15.41 -18.86
C SER A 50 -0.96 -14.11 -18.63
N GLU A 51 -0.60 -13.35 -17.60
CA GLU A 51 -1.21 -12.03 -17.33
C GLU A 51 -0.95 -11.04 -18.48
N LYS A 52 0.22 -11.09 -19.14
CA LYS A 52 0.48 -10.26 -20.33
C LYS A 52 -0.51 -10.50 -21.47
N ILE A 53 -0.99 -11.74 -21.63
CA ILE A 53 -1.99 -12.07 -22.66
C ILE A 53 -3.35 -11.49 -22.26
N LEU A 54 -3.74 -11.67 -20.99
CA LEU A 54 -5.00 -11.13 -20.46
C LEU A 54 -5.03 -9.60 -20.49
N LEU A 55 -3.91 -8.95 -20.18
CA LEU A 55 -3.79 -7.49 -20.17
C LEU A 55 -4.00 -6.91 -21.58
N LYS A 56 -3.43 -7.56 -22.61
CA LYS A 56 -3.66 -7.19 -24.02
C LYS A 56 -5.09 -7.40 -24.48
N GLN A 57 -5.85 -8.24 -23.79
CA GLN A 57 -7.28 -8.47 -24.03
C GLN A 57 -8.16 -7.58 -23.15
N GLU A 58 -7.56 -6.58 -22.49
CA GLU A 58 -8.23 -5.63 -21.59
C GLU A 58 -8.93 -6.29 -20.39
N ARG A 59 -8.55 -7.54 -20.05
CA ARG A 59 -9.12 -8.31 -18.94
C ARG A 59 -8.47 -7.95 -17.59
N HIS A 60 -8.47 -6.68 -17.24
CA HIS A 60 -7.81 -6.16 -16.04
C HIS A 60 -8.40 -6.77 -14.75
N ASN A 61 -9.73 -6.76 -14.61
CA ASN A 61 -10.40 -7.25 -13.39
C ASN A 61 -10.07 -8.72 -13.12
N LEU A 62 -10.07 -9.57 -14.15
CA LEU A 62 -9.70 -10.98 -14.01
C LEU A 62 -8.26 -11.15 -13.50
N ILE A 63 -7.33 -10.30 -13.93
CA ILE A 63 -5.94 -10.35 -13.43
C ILE A 63 -5.91 -9.95 -11.95
N LEU A 64 -6.61 -8.88 -11.58
CA LEU A 64 -6.65 -8.39 -10.20
C LEU A 64 -7.31 -9.40 -9.26
N GLU A 65 -8.48 -9.95 -9.62
CA GLU A 65 -9.17 -11.00 -8.86
C GLU A 65 -8.26 -12.22 -8.62
N MET A 66 -7.54 -12.67 -9.65
CA MET A 66 -6.58 -13.76 -9.52
C MET A 66 -5.42 -13.41 -8.59
N ARG A 67 -4.93 -12.16 -8.64
CA ARG A 67 -3.86 -11.68 -7.74
C ARG A 67 -4.33 -11.65 -6.30
N ASP A 68 -5.54 -11.15 -6.06
CA ASP A 68 -6.11 -11.05 -4.72
C ASP A 68 -6.26 -12.44 -4.10
N LEU A 69 -6.81 -13.42 -4.84
CA LEU A 69 -6.92 -14.81 -4.38
C LEU A 69 -5.54 -15.42 -4.03
N LEU A 70 -4.55 -15.24 -4.90
CA LEU A 70 -3.19 -15.75 -4.65
C LEU A 70 -2.51 -15.06 -3.46
N LEU A 71 -2.77 -13.76 -3.27
CA LEU A 71 -2.24 -13.01 -2.15
C LEU A 71 -2.90 -13.40 -0.83
N GLU A 72 -4.22 -13.59 -0.80
CA GLU A 72 -4.92 -14.09 0.40
C GLU A 72 -4.34 -15.43 0.86
N GLU A 73 -4.08 -16.36 -0.08
CA GLU A 73 -3.44 -17.65 0.22
C GLU A 73 -2.01 -17.47 0.79
N LEU A 74 -1.27 -16.47 0.29
CA LEU A 74 0.09 -16.17 0.74
C LEU A 74 0.19 -15.41 2.05
N LYS A 75 -0.87 -14.68 2.46
CA LYS A 75 -0.83 -13.80 3.64
C LYS A 75 -0.38 -14.52 4.93
N PRO A 76 -0.85 -15.73 5.28
CA PRO A 76 -0.40 -16.43 6.47
C PRO A 76 1.11 -16.67 6.49
N ASP A 77 1.67 -17.09 5.36
CA ASP A 77 3.10 -17.37 5.23
C ASP A 77 3.93 -16.08 5.25
N ILE A 78 3.42 -15.00 4.62
CA ILE A 78 4.03 -13.67 4.72
C ILE A 78 4.07 -13.21 6.18
N ARG A 79 2.95 -13.29 6.91
CA ARG A 79 2.89 -12.94 8.34
C ARG A 79 3.91 -13.72 9.15
N PHE A 80 3.97 -15.04 8.95
CA PHE A 80 4.93 -15.90 9.65
C PHE A 80 6.38 -15.49 9.35
N GLN A 81 6.71 -15.21 8.09
CA GLN A 81 8.06 -14.80 7.73
C GLN A 81 8.42 -13.42 8.27
N LEU A 82 7.51 -12.45 8.23
CA LEU A 82 7.74 -11.12 8.81
C LEU A 82 8.00 -11.23 10.31
N LEU A 83 7.22 -12.04 11.03
CA LEU A 83 7.45 -12.30 12.44
C LEU A 83 8.82 -12.95 12.69
N LYS A 84 9.14 -14.01 11.93
CA LYS A 84 10.40 -14.77 12.09
C LYS A 84 11.65 -13.96 11.76
N SER A 85 11.61 -13.14 10.72
CA SER A 85 12.79 -12.44 10.19
C SER A 85 12.97 -11.03 10.76
N ALA A 86 11.87 -10.36 11.11
CA ALA A 86 11.89 -8.98 11.57
C ALA A 86 11.34 -8.80 13.00
N GLY A 87 10.78 -9.84 13.62
CA GLY A 87 10.01 -9.69 14.86
C GLY A 87 8.71 -8.91 14.64
N PHE A 88 8.26 -8.78 13.39
CA PHE A 88 7.14 -7.93 13.00
C PHE A 88 5.84 -8.74 12.97
N GLU A 89 5.00 -8.56 13.98
CA GLU A 89 3.65 -9.13 14.00
C GLU A 89 2.70 -8.22 13.22
N ALA A 90 2.43 -8.55 11.96
CA ALA A 90 1.51 -7.77 11.15
C ALA A 90 0.06 -7.95 11.62
N SER A 91 -0.70 -6.87 11.82
CA SER A 91 -2.16 -6.86 12.02
C SER A 91 -2.88 -6.87 10.67
N TYR A 92 -2.41 -6.04 9.74
CA TYR A 92 -3.03 -5.85 8.44
C TYR A 92 -2.00 -5.99 7.31
N ILE A 93 -2.41 -6.64 6.21
CA ILE A 93 -1.60 -6.80 5.00
C ILE A 93 -2.51 -6.62 3.78
N PHE A 94 -2.10 -5.75 2.86
CA PHE A 94 -2.72 -5.63 1.55
C PHE A 94 -1.67 -5.60 0.44
N ALA A 95 -2.12 -5.78 -0.79
CA ALA A 95 -1.35 -5.39 -1.95
C ALA A 95 -2.20 -4.67 -2.99
N ASP A 96 -1.60 -3.70 -3.67
CA ASP A 96 -2.22 -3.00 -4.78
C ASP A 96 -1.28 -3.04 -5.99
N SER A 97 -1.85 -3.28 -7.18
CA SER A 97 -1.11 -3.51 -8.42
C SER A 97 -1.39 -2.42 -9.46
N ASP A 98 -0.32 -1.94 -10.11
CA ASP A 98 -0.42 -1.21 -11.37
C ASP A 98 0.03 -2.16 -12.50
N LEU A 99 -0.94 -2.67 -13.25
CA LEU A 99 -0.71 -3.67 -14.29
C LEU A 99 0.04 -3.09 -15.50
N GLU A 100 -0.16 -1.81 -15.80
CA GLU A 100 0.51 -1.14 -16.92
C GLU A 100 1.99 -0.91 -16.60
N LYS A 101 2.28 -0.43 -15.39
CA LYS A 101 3.66 -0.24 -14.89
C LYS A 101 4.32 -1.55 -14.47
N GLN A 102 3.56 -2.64 -14.38
CA GLN A 102 4.02 -3.95 -13.90
C GLN A 102 4.63 -3.86 -12.50
N THR A 103 3.98 -3.08 -11.64
CA THR A 103 4.38 -2.88 -10.26
C THR A 103 3.30 -3.39 -9.32
N CYS A 104 3.72 -3.69 -8.10
CA CYS A 104 2.82 -4.06 -7.03
C CYS A 104 3.44 -3.58 -5.72
N LEU A 105 2.64 -2.96 -4.88
CA LEU A 105 3.03 -2.58 -3.54
C LEU A 105 2.33 -3.51 -2.55
N ILE A 106 3.10 -4.16 -1.69
CA ILE A 106 2.57 -4.84 -0.50
C ILE A 106 2.83 -3.93 0.70
N LEU A 107 1.81 -3.62 1.48
CA LEU A 107 1.94 -2.98 2.79
C LEU A 107 1.62 -4.00 3.88
N ALA A 108 2.41 -4.01 4.94
CA ALA A 108 2.07 -4.63 6.21
C ALA A 108 2.13 -3.59 7.33
N GLU A 109 1.08 -3.51 8.14
CA GLU A 109 1.05 -2.71 9.37
C GLU A 109 1.27 -3.60 10.59
N ALA A 110 2.06 -3.13 11.54
CA ALA A 110 2.33 -3.84 12.78
C ALA A 110 1.14 -3.75 13.75
N LYS A 111 0.82 -4.86 14.41
CA LYS A 111 -0.13 -4.90 15.51
C LYS A 111 0.35 -4.09 16.72
N GLN A 112 1.66 -4.10 16.95
CA GLN A 112 2.36 -3.31 17.95
C GLN A 112 3.72 -2.90 17.38
N LEU A 113 4.22 -1.72 17.77
CA LEU A 113 5.55 -1.28 17.37
C LEU A 113 6.60 -2.33 17.81
N PRO A 114 7.49 -2.77 16.91
CA PRO A 114 8.52 -3.76 17.24
C PRO A 114 9.36 -3.33 18.46
N ALA A 115 9.71 -4.29 19.33
CA ALA A 115 10.49 -4.01 20.53
C ALA A 115 11.84 -3.35 20.19
N GLY A 116 12.03 -2.11 20.64
CA GLY A 116 13.23 -1.30 20.39
C GLY A 116 13.10 -0.31 19.23
N GLU A 117 12.01 -0.35 18.45
CA GLU A 117 11.58 0.80 17.66
C GLU A 117 10.78 1.72 18.57
N VAL A 118 11.40 2.84 18.95
CA VAL A 118 10.58 4.02 19.26
C VAL A 118 9.91 4.36 17.93
N ALA A 119 8.60 4.59 17.92
CA ALA A 119 7.97 5.33 16.83
C ALA A 119 8.56 6.74 16.80
N LEU A 120 9.79 6.85 16.31
CA LEU A 120 10.28 8.06 15.72
C LEU A 120 9.66 8.00 14.34
N PRO A 121 8.53 8.69 14.08
CA PRO A 121 8.13 8.91 12.71
C PRO A 121 9.37 9.41 12.01
N SER A 122 9.79 8.75 10.93
CA SER A 122 10.77 9.34 10.04
C SER A 122 10.31 10.77 9.79
N SER A 123 11.11 11.72 10.27
CA SER A 123 10.64 13.09 10.50
C SER A 123 10.16 13.64 9.18
N TRP A 124 8.90 14.06 9.13
CA TRP A 124 8.36 14.72 7.95
C TRP A 124 9.31 15.86 7.56
N PRO A 125 9.79 15.94 6.31
CA PRO A 125 10.80 16.94 5.96
C PRO A 125 10.32 18.35 6.27
N ASP A 126 11.15 19.15 6.94
CA ASP A 126 10.81 20.55 7.28
C ASP A 126 10.56 21.43 6.04
N SER A 127 11.12 21.02 4.89
CA SER A 127 10.90 21.68 3.60
C SER A 127 9.50 21.46 3.01
N VAL A 128 8.77 20.45 3.48
CA VAL A 128 7.46 20.07 2.94
C VAL A 128 6.36 20.49 3.90
N ASP A 129 5.41 21.31 3.43
CA ASP A 129 4.27 21.72 4.24
C ASP A 129 3.31 20.54 4.50
N LYS A 130 3.49 19.91 5.67
CA LYS A 130 2.67 18.77 6.14
C LYS A 130 1.19 19.13 6.23
N GLY A 131 0.87 20.36 6.62
CA GLY A 131 -0.51 20.82 6.79
C GLY A 131 -1.20 20.99 5.44
N ALA A 132 -0.53 21.61 4.47
CA ALA A 132 -1.02 21.71 3.11
C ALA A 132 -1.20 20.33 2.46
N PHE A 133 -0.24 19.41 2.65
CA PHE A 133 -0.35 18.04 2.14
C PHE A 133 -1.56 17.32 2.73
N ARG A 134 -1.70 17.34 4.07
CA ARG A 134 -2.86 16.75 4.76
C ARG A 134 -4.18 17.31 4.24
N LYS A 135 -4.27 18.62 4.03
CA LYS A 135 -5.48 19.27 3.54
C LYS A 135 -5.93 18.73 2.18
N VAL A 136 -5.00 18.48 1.26
CA VAL A 136 -5.33 17.92 -0.06
C VAL A 136 -5.89 16.50 0.06
N ILE A 137 -5.30 15.69 0.94
CA ILE A 137 -5.79 14.33 1.23
C ILE A 137 -7.19 14.35 1.85
N ASP A 138 -7.41 15.23 2.81
CA ASP A 138 -8.68 15.38 3.52
C ASP A 138 -9.78 15.89 2.57
N GLU A 139 -9.48 16.87 1.70
CA GLU A 139 -10.38 17.36 0.64
C GLU A 139 -10.74 16.25 -0.38
N MET A 140 -9.79 15.36 -0.71
CA MET A 140 -10.05 14.21 -1.59
C MET A 140 -11.03 13.23 -0.92
N SER A 141 -10.77 12.88 0.34
CA SER A 141 -11.65 12.00 1.11
C SER A 141 -13.06 12.58 1.24
N GLU A 142 -13.19 13.87 1.56
CA GLU A 142 -14.49 14.53 1.67
C GLU A 142 -15.30 14.45 0.36
N LYS A 143 -14.66 14.59 -0.80
CA LYS A 143 -15.33 14.46 -2.11
C LYS A 143 -15.76 13.02 -2.41
N ALA A 144 -14.94 12.04 -2.04
CA ALA A 144 -15.22 10.63 -2.31
C ALA A 144 -16.28 10.06 -1.36
N GLN A 145 -16.33 10.55 -0.12
CA GLN A 145 -17.05 9.93 1.00
C GLN A 145 -17.40 10.98 2.08
N LYS A 146 -16.65 11.00 3.20
CA LYS A 146 -16.69 12.01 4.26
C LYS A 146 -15.28 12.46 4.64
N MET A 147 -15.21 13.51 5.45
CA MET A 147 -13.97 13.92 6.13
C MET A 147 -13.48 12.77 7.04
N PRO A 148 -12.19 12.38 6.97
CA PRO A 148 -11.63 11.41 7.90
C PRO A 148 -11.72 11.92 9.33
N GLU A 149 -11.98 11.03 10.28
CA GLU A 149 -11.88 11.36 11.70
C GLU A 149 -10.42 11.64 12.10
N GLN A 150 -9.49 10.92 11.48
CA GLN A 150 -8.06 11.12 11.67
C GLN A 150 -7.28 10.84 10.39
N THR A 151 -6.29 11.69 10.11
CA THR A 151 -5.34 11.52 9.00
C THR A 151 -3.92 11.59 9.53
N GLU A 152 -3.20 10.49 9.35
CA GLU A 152 -1.82 10.30 9.75
C GLU A 152 -0.92 10.22 8.52
N LEU A 153 0.23 10.88 8.60
CA LEU A 153 1.17 11.00 7.49
C LEU A 153 2.54 10.52 7.94
N TYR A 154 3.09 9.58 7.18
CA TYR A 154 4.33 8.89 7.45
C TYR A 154 5.28 9.03 6.27
N TRP A 155 6.45 9.62 6.49
CA TRP A 155 7.51 9.72 5.49
C TRP A 155 8.39 8.46 5.53
N LEU A 156 7.92 7.32 5.05
CA LEU A 156 8.58 6.03 5.29
C LEU A 156 10.02 5.95 4.75
N SER A 157 10.29 6.61 3.63
CA SER A 157 11.63 6.79 3.07
C SER A 157 11.66 7.99 2.12
N ASP A 158 12.83 8.34 1.60
CA ASP A 158 12.98 9.34 0.52
C ASP A 158 12.22 9.00 -0.76
N ARG A 159 11.64 7.80 -0.88
CA ARG A 159 10.89 7.36 -2.05
C ARG A 159 9.44 7.00 -1.74
N THR A 160 9.03 7.00 -0.48
CA THR A 160 7.73 6.43 -0.09
C THR A 160 7.09 7.27 1.00
N ILE A 161 5.88 7.76 0.73
CA ILE A 161 5.01 8.41 1.71
C ILE A 161 3.80 7.51 1.90
N LEU A 162 3.45 7.27 3.16
CA LEU A 162 2.23 6.57 3.54
C LEU A 162 1.27 7.55 4.21
N VAL A 163 0.01 7.46 3.82
CA VAL A 163 -1.14 8.13 4.42
C VAL A 163 -2.03 7.05 5.01
N LYS A 164 -2.39 7.19 6.29
CA LYS A 164 -3.40 6.38 6.95
C LYS A 164 -4.57 7.30 7.33
N ARG A 165 -5.76 6.98 6.88
CA ARG A 165 -7.01 7.70 7.19
C ARG A 165 -7.92 6.79 7.98
N VAL A 166 -8.44 7.24 9.11
CA VAL A 166 -9.31 6.46 9.99
C VAL A 166 -10.69 7.13 10.04
N GLY A 167 -11.74 6.31 10.10
CA GLY A 167 -13.12 6.77 10.19
C GLY A 167 -13.52 7.47 8.90
N ILE A 168 -13.48 6.74 7.78
CA ILE A 168 -13.69 7.26 6.43
C ILE A 168 -15.02 6.81 5.81
N LEU A 169 -15.58 5.69 6.27
CA LEU A 169 -16.77 5.10 5.67
C LEU A 169 -18.05 5.87 6.02
N VAL A 170 -18.90 6.09 5.02
CA VAL A 170 -20.27 6.59 5.22
C VAL A 170 -21.25 5.44 5.46
N GLU A 171 -22.44 5.74 5.97
CA GLU A 171 -23.42 4.73 6.40
C GLU A 171 -23.86 3.77 5.28
N ILE A 172 -23.94 4.24 4.03
CA ILE A 172 -24.26 3.37 2.89
C ILE A 172 -23.13 2.36 2.58
N GLU A 173 -21.87 2.76 2.74
CA GLU A 173 -20.73 1.86 2.52
C GLU A 173 -20.66 0.79 3.61
N LYS A 174 -20.88 1.19 4.87
CA LYS A 174 -21.01 0.24 5.99
C LYS A 174 -22.13 -0.78 5.75
N ALA A 175 -23.27 -0.33 5.20
CA ALA A 175 -24.37 -1.23 4.84
C ALA A 175 -24.00 -2.17 3.68
N LEU A 176 -23.24 -1.72 2.68
CA LEU A 176 -22.74 -2.58 1.60
C LEU A 176 -21.80 -3.66 2.13
N ILE A 177 -20.84 -3.28 2.98
CA ILE A 177 -19.90 -4.19 3.64
C ILE A 177 -20.65 -5.24 4.47
N ALA A 178 -21.63 -4.81 5.29
CA ALA A 178 -22.43 -5.71 6.11
C ALA A 178 -23.27 -6.72 5.29
N ASN A 179 -23.58 -6.39 4.04
CA ASN A 179 -24.30 -7.26 3.11
C ASN A 179 -23.37 -8.12 2.22
N GLY A 180 -22.06 -8.07 2.45
CA GLY A 180 -21.07 -8.88 1.74
C GLY A 180 -20.56 -8.28 0.42
N TYR A 181 -20.83 -6.99 0.15
CA TYR A 181 -20.41 -6.30 -1.08
C TYR A 181 -19.07 -5.56 -0.94
N SER A 182 -18.16 -6.08 -0.11
CA SER A 182 -16.87 -5.44 0.16
C SER A 182 -15.98 -5.38 -1.08
N GLU A 183 -15.96 -6.44 -1.89
CA GLU A 183 -15.13 -6.51 -3.09
C GLU A 183 -15.64 -5.55 -4.18
N GLU A 184 -16.95 -5.53 -4.43
CA GLU A 184 -17.55 -4.59 -5.38
C GLU A 184 -17.34 -3.13 -4.96
N LEU A 185 -17.41 -2.86 -3.64
CA LEU A 185 -17.10 -1.56 -3.09
C LEU A 185 -15.63 -1.20 -3.34
N LYS A 186 -14.69 -2.11 -3.08
CA LYS A 186 -13.25 -1.89 -3.30
C LYS A 186 -12.92 -1.64 -4.76
N ILE A 187 -13.44 -2.47 -5.67
CA ILE A 187 -13.28 -2.32 -7.14
C ILE A 187 -13.79 -0.95 -7.61
N SER A 188 -14.89 -0.46 -7.04
CA SER A 188 -15.49 0.81 -7.42
C SER A 188 -14.80 2.02 -6.77
N LYS A 189 -14.37 1.91 -5.50
CA LYS A 189 -13.72 3.00 -4.74
C LYS A 189 -12.33 3.31 -5.30
N ARG A 190 -11.57 2.29 -5.70
CA ARG A 190 -10.19 2.48 -6.17
C ARG A 190 -10.03 3.46 -7.34
N PRO A 191 -10.72 3.31 -8.48
CA PRO A 191 -10.61 4.28 -9.57
C PRO A 191 -11.12 5.65 -9.14
N LEU A 192 -12.23 5.72 -8.40
CA LEU A 192 -12.82 6.97 -7.91
C LEU A 192 -11.85 7.78 -7.05
N GLU A 193 -11.28 7.18 -6.00
CA GLU A 193 -10.34 7.89 -5.12
C GLU A 193 -9.04 8.23 -5.84
N SER A 194 -8.58 7.37 -6.76
CA SER A 194 -7.40 7.65 -7.59
C SER A 194 -7.60 8.87 -8.50
N GLU A 195 -8.80 9.04 -9.07
CA GLU A 195 -9.16 10.18 -9.91
C GLU A 195 -9.34 11.49 -9.12
N LEU A 196 -9.85 11.39 -7.89
CA LEU A 196 -10.07 12.54 -7.03
C LEU A 196 -8.78 13.09 -6.38
N LEU A 197 -7.69 12.32 -6.41
CA LEU A 197 -6.38 12.77 -5.94
C LEU A 197 -5.82 13.89 -6.83
N ASP A 198 -5.72 15.09 -6.26
CA ASP A 198 -5.07 16.25 -6.89
C ASP A 198 -3.54 16.10 -6.88
N LYS A 199 -3.05 15.16 -7.70
CA LYS A 199 -1.62 14.86 -7.84
C LYS A 199 -0.80 16.11 -8.19
N PRO A 200 -1.21 17.00 -9.12
CA PRO A 200 -0.44 18.21 -9.42
C PRO A 200 -0.22 19.09 -8.18
N ARG A 201 -1.23 19.28 -7.35
CA ARG A 201 -1.10 20.07 -6.11
C ARG A 201 -0.23 19.37 -5.08
N LEU A 202 -0.35 18.04 -4.94
CA LEU A 202 0.54 17.27 -4.06
C LEU A 202 2.00 17.37 -4.52
N GLU A 203 2.28 17.24 -5.82
CA GLU A 203 3.63 17.35 -6.37
C GLU A 203 4.24 18.74 -6.18
N LEU A 204 3.42 19.79 -6.26
CA LEU A 204 3.81 21.17 -5.93
C LEU A 204 4.22 21.34 -4.46
N ILE A 205 3.49 20.71 -3.54
CA ILE A 205 3.79 20.75 -2.10
C ILE A 205 5.05 19.94 -1.77
N LEU A 206 5.21 18.80 -2.45
CA LEU A 206 6.37 17.91 -2.28
C LEU A 206 7.64 18.42 -2.95
N ASP A 207 7.53 19.41 -3.84
CA ASP A 207 8.56 19.81 -4.80
C ASP A 207 9.14 18.60 -5.57
N ARG A 208 8.27 17.62 -5.86
CA ARG A 208 8.68 16.31 -6.39
C ARG A 208 7.55 15.58 -7.06
N LYS A 209 7.89 14.87 -8.14
CA LYS A 209 6.93 14.05 -8.89
C LYS A 209 6.56 12.77 -8.16
N ILE A 210 5.27 12.46 -8.17
CA ILE A 210 4.70 11.19 -7.71
C ILE A 210 4.83 10.22 -8.88
N ASP A 211 5.63 9.17 -8.68
CA ASP A 211 5.84 8.10 -9.66
C ASP A 211 4.58 7.21 -9.73
N GLU A 212 4.10 6.73 -8.58
CA GLU A 212 2.99 5.78 -8.49
C GLU A 212 2.15 6.03 -7.23
N THR A 213 0.90 5.60 -7.26
CA THR A 213 -0.06 5.72 -6.14
C THR A 213 -0.75 4.39 -5.95
N PHE A 214 -0.76 3.91 -4.71
CA PHE A 214 -1.38 2.66 -4.32
C PHE A 214 -2.42 2.93 -3.23
N LEU A 215 -3.58 2.26 -3.29
CA LEU A 215 -4.70 2.47 -2.37
C LEU A 215 -5.24 1.13 -1.88
N ASP A 216 -5.61 1.07 -0.61
CA ASP A 216 -6.36 -0.05 -0.04
C ASP A 216 -7.18 0.38 1.17
N TRP A 217 -8.10 -0.47 1.61
CA TRP A 217 -9.02 -0.21 2.71
C TRP A 217 -9.11 -1.43 3.61
N ASP A 218 -8.90 -1.21 4.91
CA ASP A 218 -9.31 -2.13 5.95
C ASP A 218 -10.73 -1.76 6.37
N PHE A 219 -11.72 -2.42 5.78
CA PHE A 219 -13.12 -2.14 6.06
C PHE A 219 -13.57 -2.61 7.44
N GLU A 220 -12.86 -3.56 8.06
CA GLU A 220 -13.18 -4.02 9.42
C GLU A 220 -12.83 -2.93 10.44
N GLU A 221 -11.68 -2.27 10.26
CA GLU A 221 -11.19 -1.23 11.16
C GLU A 221 -11.55 0.20 10.72
N ASP A 222 -12.31 0.38 9.63
CA ASP A 222 -12.64 1.68 9.02
C ASP A 222 -11.39 2.53 8.74
N VAL A 223 -10.41 1.92 8.04
CA VAL A 223 -9.13 2.54 7.70
C VAL A 223 -8.89 2.52 6.19
N GLY A 224 -8.45 3.65 5.63
CA GLY A 224 -7.97 3.75 4.25
C GLY A 224 -6.51 4.12 4.18
N TYR A 225 -5.77 3.42 3.33
CA TYR A 225 -4.35 3.64 3.09
C TYR A 225 -4.12 4.26 1.71
N ILE A 226 -3.19 5.21 1.63
CA ILE A 226 -2.65 5.70 0.37
C ILE A 226 -1.13 5.67 0.48
N VAL A 227 -0.48 5.04 -0.49
CA VAL A 227 0.98 5.03 -0.58
C VAL A 227 1.40 5.71 -1.86
N PHE A 228 2.20 6.77 -1.72
CA PHE A 228 2.85 7.43 -2.84
C PHE A 228 4.27 6.94 -2.96
N THR A 229 4.68 6.58 -4.17
CA THR A 229 6.10 6.44 -4.49
C THR A 229 6.58 7.67 -5.25
N LEU A 230 7.78 8.15 -4.93
CA LEU A 230 8.34 9.38 -5.48
C LEU A 230 9.42 9.06 -6.53
N MET A 231 9.53 9.86 -7.58
CA MET A 231 10.64 9.74 -8.54
C MET A 231 11.98 9.98 -7.83
N LYS A 232 13.08 9.33 -8.25
CA LYS A 232 14.40 9.67 -7.67
C LYS A 232 14.74 11.11 -8.04
N GLU A 233 15.40 11.82 -7.13
CA GLU A 233 16.15 13.04 -7.48
C GLU A 233 17.20 12.74 -8.55
#